data_AF-A0A811RKF3-F1
#
_entry.id   AF-A0A811RKF3-F1
#
_cell.length_a   1.000
_cell.length_b   1.000
_cell.length_c   1.000
_cell.angle_alpha   90.00
_cell.angle_beta   90.00
_cell.angle_gamma   90.00
#
_symmetry.space_group_name_H-M   'P 1'
#
loop_
_entity.id
_entity.type
_entity.pdbx_description
1 polymer ?
#
loop_
_entity_poly.entity_id
_entity_poly.type
_entity_poly.pdbx_seq_one_letter_code
_entity_poly.pdbx_strand_id
1 'polypeptide(L)'
;MASASASVCGSNKGEEWVLSHRDVVLIRSDLAILRGPCFINDRIIAFYFAHLSAGLHNDDLLLLPPFIPYLLSNLPDPDSIAAVAHPLRLASRRLVLLHVNDNPDASVAEGGSHWTLLVLDSATRPSAPRFVHHDSLRGMPNLPIAAHLADALRPLLQCDSGTVALVQGHTPRQTNSYDCGVYVMAIARAICA
;
A
#
# COMPACT_ATOMS: atom_id res chain seq x y z
N MET A 1 34.51 47.05 -7.07
CA MET A 1 33.24 46.34 -6.81
C MET A 1 32.83 45.63 -8.08
N ALA A 2 33.08 44.32 -8.16
CA ALA A 2 32.65 43.50 -9.29
C ALA A 2 31.24 42.98 -9.00
N SER A 3 30.26 43.42 -9.80
CA SER A 3 28.91 42.85 -9.79
C SER A 3 28.93 41.55 -10.59
N ALA A 4 28.78 40.41 -9.91
CA ALA A 4 28.56 39.13 -10.57
C ALA A 4 27.13 39.09 -11.13
N SER A 5 27.04 39.01 -12.45
CA SER A 5 25.83 38.65 -13.17
C SER A 5 25.52 37.17 -12.93
N ALA A 6 24.39 36.88 -12.29
CA ALA A 6 23.88 35.52 -12.20
C ALA A 6 23.35 35.09 -13.58
N SER A 7 24.10 34.19 -14.21
CA SER A 7 23.72 33.52 -15.45
C SER A 7 22.44 32.70 -15.23
N VAL A 8 21.40 33.03 -15.97
CA VAL A 8 20.26 32.15 -16.22
C VAL A 8 20.77 30.98 -17.05
N CYS A 9 20.80 29.78 -16.47
CA CYS A 9 21.03 28.54 -17.20
C CYS A 9 19.76 27.70 -17.13
N GLY A 10 19.00 27.71 -18.22
CA GLY A 10 17.98 26.71 -18.47
C GLY A 10 18.65 25.36 -18.72
N SER A 11 18.16 24.32 -18.04
CA SER A 11 18.32 22.94 -18.48
C SER A 11 17.12 22.14 -17.99
N ASN A 12 16.34 21.66 -18.94
CA ASN A 12 15.17 20.82 -18.74
C ASN A 12 15.63 19.41 -18.30
N LYS A 13 16.04 19.27 -17.03
CA LYS A 13 16.64 18.06 -16.43
C LYS A 13 15.71 17.39 -15.39
N GLY A 14 14.40 17.41 -15.65
CA GLY A 14 13.39 17.02 -14.66
C GLY A 14 13.15 15.51 -14.49
N GLU A 15 13.35 14.70 -15.53
CA GLU A 15 12.78 13.33 -15.55
C GLU A 15 13.76 12.29 -16.09
N GLU A 16 14.91 12.17 -15.44
CA GLU A 16 15.81 11.04 -15.74
C GLU A 16 15.26 9.77 -15.07
N TRP A 17 14.98 8.75 -15.89
CA TRP A 17 14.61 7.41 -15.45
C TRP A 17 15.79 6.82 -14.69
N VAL A 18 15.58 6.35 -13.47
CA VAL A 18 16.68 5.90 -12.60
C VAL A 18 16.68 4.38 -12.43
N LEU A 19 15.51 3.79 -12.20
CA LEU A 19 15.40 2.36 -11.87
C LEU A 19 14.06 1.82 -12.39
N SER A 20 14.03 0.58 -12.85
CA SER A 20 12.79 -0.10 -13.22
C SER A 20 12.80 -1.51 -12.67
N HIS A 21 11.67 -1.95 -12.12
CA HIS A 21 11.46 -3.30 -11.66
C HIS A 21 10.04 -3.74 -11.97
N ARG A 22 9.91 -4.76 -12.84
CA ARG A 22 8.62 -5.17 -13.43
C ARG A 22 7.95 -3.95 -14.08
N ASP A 23 6.68 -3.69 -13.73
CA ASP A 23 5.88 -2.61 -14.30
C ASP A 23 6.03 -1.28 -13.54
N VAL A 24 6.93 -1.21 -12.54
CA VAL A 24 7.16 0.01 -11.76
C VAL A 24 8.48 0.64 -12.16
N VAL A 25 8.41 1.90 -12.58
CA VAL A 25 9.56 2.75 -12.88
C VAL A 25 9.76 3.69 -11.69
N LEU A 26 11.01 3.99 -11.34
CA LEU A 26 11.43 5.06 -10.45
C LEU A 26 12.24 6.14 -11.21
N ILE A 27 11.90 7.41 -10.99
CA ILE A 27 12.54 8.63 -11.45
C ILE A 27 13.22 9.33 -10.27
N ARG A 28 14.06 10.33 -10.56
CA ARG A 28 14.89 11.00 -9.55
C ARG A 28 14.10 11.64 -8.41
N SER A 29 12.95 12.26 -8.68
CA SER A 29 12.14 12.94 -7.66
C SER A 29 11.67 11.99 -6.57
N ASP A 30 11.28 10.76 -6.94
CA ASP A 30 10.85 9.76 -5.97
C ASP A 30 12.04 9.28 -5.12
N LEU A 31 13.21 9.07 -5.72
CA LEU A 31 14.37 8.72 -4.91
C LEU A 31 14.82 9.88 -3.99
N ALA A 32 14.49 11.12 -4.34
CA ALA A 32 14.81 12.27 -3.52
C ALA A 32 14.01 12.28 -2.20
N ILE A 33 12.74 11.84 -2.21
CA ILE A 33 11.92 11.78 -0.98
C ILE A 33 12.36 10.69 0.00
N LEU A 34 13.22 9.76 -0.41
CA LEU A 34 13.89 8.84 0.52
C LEU A 34 14.93 9.53 1.41
N ARG A 35 15.28 10.79 1.11
CA ARG A 35 16.28 11.56 1.86
C ARG A 35 15.58 12.57 2.77
N GLY A 36 15.51 12.25 4.05
CA GLY A 36 15.02 13.17 5.08
C GLY A 36 13.54 12.96 5.44
N PRO A 37 12.91 13.96 6.08
CA PRO A 37 11.59 13.81 6.72
C PRO A 37 10.45 13.98 5.71
N CYS A 38 10.40 13.13 4.70
CA CYS A 38 9.38 13.17 3.64
C CYS A 38 8.47 11.94 3.72
N PHE A 39 7.21 12.11 3.32
CA PHE A 39 6.31 10.98 3.13
C PHE A 39 6.78 10.13 1.95
N ILE A 40 6.72 8.82 2.13
CA ILE A 40 6.90 7.87 1.04
C ILE A 40 5.66 7.91 0.14
N ASN A 41 5.86 8.02 -1.17
CA ASN A 41 4.77 8.00 -2.13
C ASN A 41 4.37 6.57 -2.53
N ASP A 42 3.24 6.46 -3.23
CA ASP A 42 2.69 5.21 -3.74
C ASP A 42 3.66 4.45 -4.66
N ARG A 43 4.44 5.16 -5.48
CA ARG A 43 5.34 4.54 -6.47
C ARG A 43 6.53 3.84 -5.83
N ILE A 44 7.12 4.41 -4.76
CA ILE A 44 8.15 3.71 -3.97
C ILE A 44 7.56 2.47 -3.32
N ILE A 45 6.38 2.58 -2.71
CA ILE A 45 5.71 1.46 -2.05
C ILE A 45 5.44 0.33 -3.07
N ALA A 46 4.89 0.68 -4.23
CA ALA A 46 4.65 -0.25 -5.34
C ALA A 46 5.94 -0.93 -5.79
N PHE A 47 7.02 -0.16 -5.98
CA PHE A 47 8.33 -0.66 -6.37
C PHE A 47 8.86 -1.66 -5.34
N TYR A 48 8.78 -1.33 -4.06
CA TYR A 48 9.26 -2.17 -2.98
C TYR A 48 8.47 -3.48 -2.86
N PHE A 49 7.14 -3.44 -2.99
CA PHE A 49 6.30 -4.63 -2.98
C PHE A 49 6.54 -5.53 -4.20
N ALA A 50 6.75 -4.94 -5.38
CA ALA A 50 7.15 -5.68 -6.57
C ALA A 50 8.50 -6.39 -6.36
N HIS A 51 9.47 -5.70 -5.75
CA HIS A 51 10.77 -6.27 -5.39
C HIS A 51 10.65 -7.40 -4.37
N LEU A 52 9.90 -7.22 -3.28
CA LEU A 52 9.65 -8.28 -2.29
C LEU A 52 9.00 -9.50 -2.96
N SER A 53 7.96 -9.28 -3.77
CA SER A 53 7.27 -10.34 -4.50
C SER A 53 8.18 -11.11 -5.45
N ALA A 54 9.23 -10.50 -6.02
CA ALA A 54 10.18 -11.20 -6.88
C ALA A 54 11.05 -12.22 -6.14
N GLY A 55 11.26 -12.03 -4.83
CA GLY A 55 11.95 -13.01 -3.99
C GLY A 55 11.04 -14.12 -3.46
N LEU A 56 9.72 -14.02 -3.65
CA LEU A 56 8.76 -15.02 -3.17
C LEU A 56 8.51 -16.05 -4.29
N HIS A 57 8.90 -17.29 -4.05
CA HIS A 57 8.64 -18.41 -4.97
C HIS A 57 7.25 -19.04 -4.79
N ASN A 58 6.35 -18.38 -4.05
CA ASN A 58 5.06 -18.93 -3.67
C ASN A 58 3.91 -18.02 -4.12
N ASP A 59 3.04 -18.54 -4.99
CA ASP A 59 1.82 -17.89 -5.46
C ASP A 59 0.77 -17.69 -4.36
N ASP A 60 0.95 -18.27 -3.18
CA ASP A 60 0.04 -18.11 -2.05
C ASP A 60 0.09 -16.69 -1.43
N LEU A 61 1.15 -15.92 -1.70
CA LEU A 61 1.35 -14.56 -1.19
C LEU A 61 1.06 -13.54 -2.29
N LEU A 62 0.06 -12.70 -2.07
CA LEU A 62 -0.32 -11.65 -3.02
C LEU A 62 0.00 -10.27 -2.44
N LEU A 63 0.98 -9.60 -3.03
CA LEU A 63 1.40 -8.24 -2.67
C LEU A 63 0.87 -7.28 -3.75
N LEU A 64 -0.19 -6.55 -3.43
CA LEU A 64 -0.85 -5.67 -4.40
C LEU A 64 -0.24 -4.27 -4.38
N PRO A 65 0.03 -3.64 -5.54
CA PRO A 65 0.45 -2.24 -5.56
C PRO A 65 -0.66 -1.33 -4.98
N PRO A 66 -0.35 -0.15 -4.42
CA PRO A 66 -1.31 0.69 -3.71
C PRO A 66 -2.58 1.05 -4.49
N PHE A 67 -2.48 1.20 -5.81
CA PHE A 67 -3.62 1.60 -6.64
C PHE A 67 -4.75 0.55 -6.69
N ILE A 68 -4.46 -0.74 -6.51
CA ILE A 68 -5.48 -1.81 -6.58
C ILE A 68 -6.43 -1.76 -5.37
N PRO A 69 -5.95 -1.82 -4.11
CA PRO A 69 -6.84 -1.66 -2.96
C PRO A 69 -7.55 -0.30 -2.95
N TYR A 70 -6.88 0.77 -3.39
CA TYR A 70 -7.51 2.07 -3.50
C TYR A 70 -8.69 2.05 -4.49
N LEU A 71 -8.50 1.46 -5.67
CA LEU A 71 -9.56 1.26 -6.66
C LEU A 71 -10.71 0.43 -6.06
N LEU A 72 -10.41 -0.75 -5.48
CA LEU A 72 -11.41 -1.64 -4.88
C LEU A 72 -12.25 -0.94 -3.80
N SER A 73 -11.64 -0.02 -3.05
CA SER A 73 -12.30 0.75 -2.00
C SER A 73 -13.24 1.86 -2.54
N ASN A 74 -13.07 2.28 -3.79
CA ASN A 74 -13.75 3.44 -4.38
C ASN A 74 -14.68 3.08 -5.56
N LEU A 75 -14.76 1.79 -5.93
CA LEU A 75 -15.71 1.34 -6.94
C LEU A 75 -17.17 1.46 -6.43
N PRO A 76 -18.11 1.83 -7.29
CA PRO A 76 -19.45 2.27 -6.86
C PRO A 76 -20.38 1.11 -6.45
N ASP A 77 -20.09 -0.11 -6.90
CA ASP A 77 -20.99 -1.24 -6.75
C ASP A 77 -20.24 -2.59 -6.61
N PRO A 78 -20.89 -3.62 -6.03
CA PRO A 78 -20.29 -4.93 -5.82
C PRO A 78 -19.85 -5.67 -7.10
N ASP A 79 -20.54 -5.47 -8.22
CA ASP A 79 -20.20 -6.18 -9.47
C ASP A 79 -18.91 -5.63 -10.06
N SER A 80 -18.73 -4.31 -10.04
CA SER A 80 -17.48 -3.64 -10.40
C SER A 80 -16.31 -4.10 -9.52
N ILE A 81 -16.54 -4.18 -8.20
CA ILE A 81 -15.53 -4.68 -7.23
C ILE A 81 -15.17 -6.14 -7.57
N ALA A 82 -16.16 -6.99 -7.79
CA ALA A 82 -15.96 -8.39 -8.14
C ALA A 82 -15.18 -8.55 -9.45
N ALA A 83 -15.46 -7.75 -10.47
CA ALA A 83 -14.76 -7.79 -11.76
C ALA A 83 -13.25 -7.51 -11.61
N VAL A 84 -12.86 -6.51 -10.81
CA VAL A 84 -11.45 -6.20 -10.54
C VAL A 84 -10.80 -7.25 -9.62
N ALA A 85 -11.53 -7.73 -8.62
CA ALA A 85 -11.00 -8.67 -7.63
C ALA A 85 -10.93 -10.13 -8.11
N HIS A 86 -11.75 -10.54 -9.09
CA HIS A 86 -11.79 -11.90 -9.63
C HIS A 86 -10.41 -12.44 -10.06
N PRO A 87 -9.63 -11.73 -10.92
CA PRO A 87 -8.30 -12.21 -11.32
C PRO A 87 -7.30 -12.28 -10.16
N LEU A 88 -7.54 -11.57 -9.04
CA LEU A 88 -6.68 -11.59 -7.87
C LEU A 88 -6.79 -12.91 -7.09
N ARG A 89 -7.92 -13.62 -7.23
CA ARG A 89 -8.22 -14.90 -6.56
C ARG A 89 -8.04 -14.83 -5.04
N LEU A 90 -8.54 -13.76 -4.41
CA LEU A 90 -8.31 -13.43 -3.00
C LEU A 90 -8.58 -14.61 -2.05
N ALA A 91 -9.71 -15.31 -2.23
CA ALA A 91 -10.09 -16.45 -1.39
C ALA A 91 -9.13 -17.66 -1.49
N SER A 92 -8.35 -17.78 -2.57
CA SER A 92 -7.37 -18.85 -2.75
C SER A 92 -5.98 -18.47 -2.22
N ARG A 93 -5.75 -17.24 -1.78
CA ARG A 93 -4.45 -16.78 -1.29
C ARG A 93 -4.33 -17.05 0.22
N ARG A 94 -3.12 -17.41 0.65
CA ARG A 94 -2.77 -17.59 2.06
C ARG A 94 -2.65 -16.24 2.76
N LEU A 95 -1.99 -15.29 2.11
CA LEU A 95 -1.91 -13.90 2.56
C LEU A 95 -2.12 -12.94 1.38
N VAL A 96 -2.91 -11.89 1.60
CA VAL A 96 -3.00 -10.74 0.69
C VAL A 96 -2.66 -9.47 1.46
N LEU A 97 -1.67 -8.73 0.97
CA LEU A 97 -1.25 -7.46 1.55
C LEU A 97 -1.85 -6.31 0.74
N LEU A 98 -2.65 -5.48 1.41
CA LEU A 98 -3.44 -4.39 0.85
C LEU A 98 -3.04 -3.07 1.51
N HIS A 99 -2.64 -2.10 0.70
CA HIS A 99 -2.32 -0.77 1.18
C HIS A 99 -3.59 0.01 1.51
N VAL A 100 -3.57 0.76 2.60
CA VAL A 100 -4.68 1.65 2.99
C VAL A 100 -4.14 3.06 3.15
N ASN A 101 -4.77 4.00 2.45
CA ASN A 101 -4.47 5.43 2.49
C ASN A 101 -5.77 6.20 2.71
N ASP A 102 -5.71 7.29 3.46
CA ASP A 102 -6.83 8.14 3.86
C ASP A 102 -7.20 9.21 2.82
N ASN A 103 -6.69 9.13 1.58
CA ASN A 103 -7.08 10.04 0.50
C ASN A 103 -8.58 9.93 0.18
N PRO A 104 -9.39 10.97 0.47
CA PRO A 104 -10.83 10.92 0.21
C PRO A 104 -11.20 11.15 -1.25
N ASP A 105 -10.26 11.62 -2.08
CA ASP A 105 -10.53 12.06 -3.45
C ASP A 105 -9.52 11.49 -4.44
N ALA A 106 -9.98 10.55 -5.26
CA ALA A 106 -9.18 9.90 -6.29
C ALA A 106 -8.68 10.85 -7.40
N SER A 107 -9.29 12.03 -7.52
CA SER A 107 -8.89 13.06 -8.49
C SER A 107 -7.71 13.92 -8.01
N VAL A 108 -7.42 13.89 -6.70
CA VAL A 108 -6.30 14.63 -6.11
C VAL A 108 -5.08 13.73 -6.10
N ALA A 109 -4.13 14.03 -6.98
CA ALA A 109 -2.82 13.40 -6.97
C ALA A 109 -2.10 13.68 -5.63
N GLU A 110 -1.37 12.69 -5.12
CA GLU A 110 -0.65 12.77 -3.83
C GLU A 110 -1.57 13.14 -2.64
N GLY A 111 -2.87 12.86 -2.76
CA GLY A 111 -3.82 13.02 -1.66
C GLY A 111 -3.60 12.01 -0.53
N GLY A 112 -4.24 12.26 0.60
CA GLY A 112 -4.06 11.49 1.84
C GLY A 112 -2.83 11.93 2.62
N SER A 113 -2.77 11.50 3.88
CA SER A 113 -1.76 11.91 4.85
C SER A 113 -1.13 10.73 5.61
N HIS A 114 -1.70 9.53 5.49
CA HIS A 114 -1.26 8.39 6.29
C HIS A 114 -1.38 7.05 5.57
N TRP A 115 -0.30 6.27 5.60
CA TRP A 115 -0.25 4.91 5.06
C TRP A 115 -0.37 3.88 6.17
N THR A 116 -1.20 2.87 5.92
CA THR A 116 -1.33 1.69 6.78
C THR A 116 -1.43 0.42 5.93
N LEU A 117 -1.33 -0.74 6.57
CA LEU A 117 -1.37 -2.03 5.89
C LEU A 117 -2.53 -2.86 6.40
N LEU A 118 -3.36 -3.36 5.50
CA LEU A 118 -4.39 -4.34 5.76
C LEU A 118 -3.95 -5.70 5.20
N VAL A 119 -4.02 -6.74 6.02
CA VAL A 119 -3.61 -8.09 5.63
C VAL A 119 -4.81 -9.02 5.70
N LEU A 120 -5.18 -9.62 4.58
CA LEU A 120 -6.08 -10.77 4.58
C LEU A 120 -5.27 -12.02 4.91
N ASP A 121 -5.51 -12.58 6.09
CA ASP A 121 -4.83 -13.76 6.63
C ASP A 121 -5.75 -14.98 6.64
N SER A 122 -5.50 -15.87 5.68
CA SER A 122 -6.07 -17.21 5.58
C SER A 122 -5.07 -18.29 6.03
N ALA A 123 -3.82 -17.91 6.33
CA ALA A 123 -2.74 -18.83 6.70
C ALA A 123 -2.95 -19.47 8.06
N THR A 124 -3.38 -18.66 9.02
CA THR A 124 -3.46 -19.04 10.42
C THR A 124 -4.71 -19.86 10.72
N ARG A 125 -5.81 -19.62 9.99
CA ARG A 125 -7.06 -20.39 10.05
C ARG A 125 -7.72 -20.42 8.66
N PRO A 126 -7.42 -21.43 7.82
CA PRO A 126 -7.89 -21.48 6.43
C PRO A 126 -9.42 -21.43 6.27
N SER A 127 -10.19 -22.03 7.17
CA SER A 127 -11.67 -22.02 7.15
C SER A 127 -12.29 -20.77 7.79
N ALA A 128 -11.46 -19.89 8.36
CA ALA A 128 -11.90 -18.67 9.05
C ALA A 128 -10.87 -17.56 8.83
N PRO A 129 -10.77 -17.03 7.59
CA PRO A 129 -9.85 -15.93 7.30
C PRO A 129 -10.18 -14.71 8.15
N ARG A 130 -9.22 -13.81 8.29
CA ARG A 130 -9.41 -12.52 8.97
C ARG A 130 -8.67 -11.41 8.26
N PHE A 131 -9.13 -10.19 8.45
CA PHE A 131 -8.36 -8.99 8.15
C PHE A 131 -7.58 -8.56 9.38
N VAL A 132 -6.30 -8.26 9.22
CA VAL A 132 -5.42 -7.71 10.25
C VAL A 132 -4.95 -6.34 9.81
N HIS A 133 -5.36 -5.28 10.52
CA HIS A 133 -4.97 -3.91 10.22
C HIS A 133 -3.77 -3.49 11.06
N HIS A 134 -2.72 -3.06 10.39
CA HIS A 134 -1.48 -2.57 10.98
C HIS A 134 -1.36 -1.07 10.75
N ASP A 135 -1.34 -0.31 11.84
CA ASP A 135 -1.22 1.13 11.85
C ASP A 135 -0.11 1.55 12.83
N SER A 136 0.88 2.29 12.33
CA SER A 136 2.02 2.77 13.10
C SER A 136 1.68 3.97 13.98
N LEU A 137 0.54 4.64 13.74
CA LEU A 137 0.06 5.73 14.58
C LEU A 137 -0.79 5.23 15.75
N ARG A 138 -0.65 5.93 16.88
CA ARG A 138 -1.50 5.69 18.05
C ARG A 138 -2.94 6.09 17.74
N GLY A 139 -3.90 5.26 18.19
CA GLY A 139 -5.32 5.52 17.98
C GLY A 139 -5.86 5.00 16.66
N MET A 140 -4.99 4.54 15.76
CA MET A 140 -5.33 3.88 14.50
C MET A 140 -6.30 4.72 13.64
N PRO A 141 -5.92 5.95 13.24
CA PRO A 141 -6.80 6.85 12.50
C PRO A 141 -7.31 6.25 11.19
N ASN A 142 -6.57 5.31 10.57
CA ASN A 142 -6.97 4.67 9.33
C ASN A 142 -7.85 3.43 9.51
N LEU A 143 -8.22 3.07 10.75
CA LEU A 143 -9.08 1.90 10.99
C LEU A 143 -10.43 1.99 10.25
N PRO A 144 -11.14 3.13 10.20
CA PRO A 144 -12.38 3.24 9.42
C PRO A 144 -12.17 3.01 7.92
N ILE A 145 -11.05 3.49 7.36
CA ILE A 145 -10.73 3.31 5.94
C ILE A 145 -10.38 1.85 5.64
N ALA A 146 -9.61 1.21 6.53
CA ALA A 146 -9.33 -0.22 6.44
C ALA A 146 -10.60 -1.08 6.60
N ALA A 147 -11.54 -0.66 7.45
CA ALA A 147 -12.83 -1.32 7.60
C ALA A 147 -13.68 -1.21 6.34
N HIS A 148 -13.74 -0.03 5.72
CA HIS A 148 -14.45 0.17 4.45
C HIS A 148 -13.90 -0.72 3.34
N LEU A 149 -12.57 -0.79 3.18
CA LEU A 149 -11.95 -1.73 2.24
C LEU A 149 -12.24 -3.20 2.60
N ALA A 150 -12.15 -3.57 3.88
CA ALA A 150 -12.48 -4.92 4.32
C ALA A 150 -13.93 -5.28 3.98
N ASP A 151 -14.88 -4.38 4.23
CA ASP A 151 -16.30 -4.55 3.96
C ASP A 151 -16.59 -4.72 2.47
N ALA A 152 -15.90 -3.97 1.60
CA ALA A 152 -15.97 -4.14 0.15
C ALA A 152 -15.50 -5.54 -0.31
N LEU A 153 -14.52 -6.13 0.38
CA LEU A 153 -13.92 -7.41 0.00
C LEU A 153 -14.61 -8.63 0.65
N ARG A 154 -15.28 -8.46 1.79
CA ARG A 154 -15.96 -9.55 2.52
C ARG A 154 -16.86 -10.43 1.65
N PRO A 155 -17.69 -9.90 0.73
CA PRO A 155 -18.57 -10.73 -0.10
C PRO A 155 -17.81 -11.69 -1.02
N LEU A 156 -16.53 -11.40 -1.28
CA LEU A 156 -15.69 -12.20 -2.17
C LEU A 156 -14.94 -13.32 -1.43
N LEU A 157 -15.10 -13.40 -0.10
CA LEU A 157 -14.39 -14.34 0.74
C LEU A 157 -15.33 -15.48 1.18
N GLN A 158 -14.81 -16.70 1.13
CA GLN A 158 -15.49 -17.86 1.68
C GLN A 158 -15.20 -17.92 3.18
N CYS A 159 -16.24 -18.02 4.00
CA CYS A 159 -16.08 -18.19 5.44
C CYS A 159 -17.23 -19.03 5.99
N ASP A 160 -16.91 -20.23 6.47
CA ASP A 160 -17.89 -21.17 7.02
C ASP A 160 -18.37 -20.73 8.42
N SER A 161 -17.57 -19.90 9.10
CA SER A 161 -17.77 -19.47 10.48
C SER A 161 -18.50 -18.13 10.63
N GLY A 162 -19.06 -17.57 9.54
CA GLY A 162 -19.74 -16.27 9.53
C GLY A 162 -18.88 -15.14 8.97
N THR A 163 -18.99 -13.94 9.52
CA THR A 163 -18.35 -12.74 8.95
C THR A 163 -16.84 -12.69 9.22
N VAL A 164 -16.02 -12.50 8.17
CA VAL A 164 -14.53 -12.44 8.22
C VAL A 164 -14.03 -11.33 9.14
N ALA A 165 -13.63 -11.61 10.38
CA ALA A 165 -13.32 -10.56 11.36
C ALA A 165 -12.22 -9.56 10.90
N LEU A 166 -12.37 -8.30 11.27
CA LEU A 166 -11.30 -7.29 11.20
C LEU A 166 -10.71 -7.10 12.59
N VAL A 167 -9.40 -7.30 12.72
CA VAL A 167 -8.66 -7.18 13.98
C VAL A 167 -7.49 -6.22 13.85
N GLN A 168 -7.07 -5.66 14.98
CA GLN A 168 -5.89 -4.81 15.06
C GLN A 168 -4.63 -5.69 15.18
N GLY A 169 -3.65 -5.45 14.32
CA GLY A 169 -2.36 -6.13 14.35
C GLY A 169 -1.42 -5.48 15.38
N HIS A 170 -0.61 -6.30 16.05
CA HIS A 170 0.46 -5.78 16.90
C HIS A 170 1.51 -5.07 16.03
N THR A 171 1.56 -3.74 16.13
CA THR A 171 2.31 -2.91 15.19
C THR A 171 3.29 -2.00 15.94
N PRO A 172 4.58 -2.01 15.57
CA PRO A 172 5.54 -1.02 16.07
C PRO A 172 5.04 0.41 15.81
N ARG A 173 5.25 1.31 16.77
CA ARG A 173 4.78 2.70 16.65
C ARG A 173 5.84 3.58 16.00
N GLN A 174 5.41 4.44 15.10
CA GLN A 174 6.27 5.51 14.58
C GLN A 174 6.50 6.59 15.64
N THR A 175 7.70 7.18 15.61
CA THR A 175 8.12 8.23 16.55
C THR A 175 8.17 9.61 15.89
N ASN A 176 7.77 9.72 14.62
CA ASN A 176 7.70 10.95 13.85
C ASN A 176 6.40 10.98 13.03
N SER A 177 6.20 11.99 12.18
CA SER A 177 4.97 12.19 11.40
C SER A 177 5.02 11.64 9.97
N TYR A 178 6.15 11.16 9.48
CA TYR A 178 6.36 10.92 8.03
C TYR A 178 6.73 9.46 7.67
N ASP A 179 7.15 8.65 8.64
CA ASP A 179 7.61 7.28 8.37
C ASP A 179 6.50 6.23 8.20
N CYS A 180 5.22 6.60 8.21
CA CYS A 180 4.12 5.63 8.10
C CYS A 180 4.27 4.66 6.90
N GLY A 181 4.68 5.18 5.73
CA GLY A 181 4.98 4.36 4.56
C GLY A 181 6.20 3.44 4.74
N VAL A 182 7.22 3.86 5.51
CA VAL A 182 8.36 3.01 5.87
C VAL A 182 7.91 1.87 6.77
N TYR A 183 7.03 2.14 7.74
CA TYR A 183 6.46 1.11 8.60
C TYR A 183 5.65 0.09 7.80
N VAL A 184 4.82 0.53 6.85
CA VAL A 184 4.12 -0.38 5.92
C VAL A 184 5.08 -1.32 5.20
N MET A 185 6.17 -0.78 4.63
CA MET A 185 7.19 -1.57 3.94
C MET A 185 7.94 -2.53 4.89
N ALA A 186 8.28 -2.10 6.10
CA ALA A 186 8.96 -2.92 7.09
C ALA A 186 8.08 -4.08 7.59
N ILE A 187 6.80 -3.81 7.86
CA ILE A 187 5.82 -4.82 8.29
C ILE A 187 5.61 -5.85 7.17
N ALA A 188 5.45 -5.40 5.92
CA ALA A 188 5.32 -6.30 4.78
C ALA A 188 6.51 -7.26 4.67
N ARG A 189 7.73 -6.74 4.80
CA ARG A 189 8.95 -7.57 4.80
C ARG A 189 8.96 -8.59 5.93
N ALA A 190 8.56 -8.20 7.15
CA ALA A 190 8.51 -9.11 8.29
C ALA A 190 7.46 -10.22 8.11
N ILE A 191 6.32 -9.91 7.47
CA ILE A 191 5.26 -10.89 7.17
C ILE A 191 5.69 -11.86 6.06
N CYS A 192 6.46 -11.37 5.07
CA CYS A 192 6.90 -12.16 3.92
C CYS A 192 8.21 -12.94 4.15
N ALA A 193 8.84 -12.80 5.32
CA ALA A 193 10.09 -13.48 5.67
C ALA A 193 9.92 -14.97 5.99
#